data_AF-A0A967SDT8-F1
#
_entry.id   AF-A0A967SDT8-F1
#
_cell.length_a   1.000
_cell.length_b   1.000
_cell.length_c   1.000
_cell.angle_alpha   90.00
_cell.angle_beta   90.00
_cell.angle_gamma   90.00
#
_symmetry.space_group_name_H-M   'P 1'
#
loop_
_entity.id
_entity.type
_entity.pdbx_description
1 polymer ?
#
loop_
_entity_poly.entity_id
_entity_poly.type
_entity_poly.pdbx_seq_one_letter_code
_entity_poly.pdbx_strand_id
1 'polypeptide(L)'
;RHTGALTVRFTGATATPLLDVLPPSGRHFWWSNRADESLTTLTRAFDLSGVEQATLTYWAWYDIEPGYDYATVEVSTDGGERWQTLSTTAGTDADPHGNNPGWGYTGRSGDPP
;
A
#
# COMPACT_ATOMS: atom_id res chain seq x y z
N ARG A 1 -20.43 52.85 -13.15
CA ARG A 1 -19.59 51.91 -12.38
C ARG A 1 -20.22 51.76 -11.00
N HIS A 2 -20.75 50.59 -10.65
CA HIS A 2 -21.26 50.34 -9.31
C HIS A 2 -20.13 49.70 -8.49
N THR A 3 -19.64 50.42 -7.51
CA THR A 3 -18.72 49.92 -6.48
C THR A 3 -19.53 49.70 -5.21
N GLY A 4 -19.60 48.45 -4.76
CA GLY A 4 -20.23 48.05 -3.50
C GLY A 4 -19.54 46.79 -2.98
N ALA A 5 -19.51 46.62 -1.66
CA ALA A 5 -18.88 45.46 -1.04
C ALA A 5 -19.69 44.19 -1.36
N LEU A 6 -19.04 43.20 -1.97
CA LEU A 6 -19.59 41.87 -2.17
C LEU A 6 -19.09 40.95 -1.04
N THR A 7 -20.00 40.34 -0.30
CA THR A 7 -19.66 39.27 0.65
C THR A 7 -20.00 37.93 0.02
N VAL A 8 -18.99 37.09 -0.18
CA VAL A 8 -19.16 35.69 -0.59
C VAL A 8 -18.95 34.82 0.65
N ARG A 9 -19.85 33.86 0.89
CA ARG A 9 -19.72 32.84 1.94
C ARG A 9 -19.64 31.46 1.30
N PHE A 10 -18.67 30.67 1.73
CA PHE A 10 -18.56 29.27 1.36
C PHE A 10 -18.93 28.40 2.56
N THR A 11 -19.61 27.29 2.30
CA THR A 11 -19.84 26.22 3.28
C THR A 11 -19.44 24.92 2.60
N GLY A 12 -18.55 24.17 3.22
CA GLY A 12 -18.01 22.92 2.68
C GLY A 12 -17.07 22.27 3.68
N ALA A 13 -16.73 21.00 3.45
CA ALA A 13 -15.73 20.32 4.24
C ALA A 13 -14.35 20.94 4.00
N THR A 14 -13.58 21.16 5.07
CA THR A 14 -12.19 21.66 4.97
C THR A 14 -11.19 20.54 4.68
N ALA A 15 -11.66 19.29 4.62
CA ALA A 15 -10.88 18.11 4.29
C ALA A 15 -11.76 17.11 3.53
N THR A 16 -11.14 16.34 2.64
CA THR A 16 -11.73 15.18 1.98
C THR A 16 -10.83 13.97 2.25
N PRO A 17 -11.38 12.77 2.49
CA PRO A 17 -10.57 11.56 2.52
C PRO A 17 -9.83 11.40 1.19
N LEU A 18 -8.57 11.00 1.28
CA LEU A 18 -7.76 10.67 0.10
C LEU A 18 -8.03 9.24 -0.38
N LEU A 19 -8.37 8.35 0.54
CA LEU A 19 -8.64 6.94 0.30
C LEU A 19 -10.01 6.57 0.90
N ASP A 20 -10.67 5.57 0.32
CA ASP A 20 -11.95 5.04 0.77
C ASP A 20 -11.81 4.05 1.96
N VAL A 21 -10.70 4.14 2.69
CA VAL A 21 -10.39 3.27 3.84
C VAL A 21 -9.94 4.11 5.03
N LEU A 22 -10.45 3.76 6.20
CA LEU A 22 -9.95 4.30 7.47
C LEU A 22 -8.85 3.38 8.02
N PRO A 23 -7.86 3.92 8.73
CA PRO A 23 -6.87 3.08 9.40
C PRO A 23 -7.56 2.07 10.31
N PRO A 24 -7.28 0.76 10.22
CA PRO A 24 -7.84 -0.24 11.13
C PRO A 24 -7.51 0.07 12.60
N SER A 25 -6.37 0.73 12.84
CA SER A 25 -5.93 1.23 14.16
C SER A 25 -6.67 2.49 14.63
N GLY A 26 -7.49 3.11 13.79
CA GLY A 26 -8.21 4.36 14.03
C GLY A 26 -7.36 5.64 13.94
N ARG A 27 -6.04 5.55 13.74
CA ARG A 27 -5.15 6.73 13.76
C ARG A 27 -4.36 6.94 12.48
N HIS A 28 -3.57 5.95 12.07
CA HIS A 28 -2.65 6.08 10.93
C HIS A 28 -2.49 4.76 10.19
N PHE A 29 -2.24 4.86 8.89
CA PHE A 29 -1.71 3.80 8.05
C PHE A 29 -0.49 4.34 7.30
N TRP A 30 0.34 3.44 6.78
CA TRP A 30 1.37 3.78 5.80
C TRP A 30 0.76 3.74 4.41
N TRP A 31 1.14 4.70 3.57
CA TRP A 31 0.64 4.81 2.20
C TRP A 31 1.83 4.90 1.25
N SER A 32 1.84 4.02 0.24
CA SER A 32 2.86 3.97 -0.81
C SER A 32 2.87 5.20 -1.72
N ASN A 33 1.90 6.12 -1.57
CA ASN A 33 1.53 7.14 -2.54
C ASN A 33 0.85 6.53 -3.79
N ARG A 34 0.35 7.41 -4.66
CA ARG A 34 -0.08 7.08 -6.03
C ARG A 34 0.91 7.72 -7.00
N ALA A 35 1.62 6.90 -7.78
CA ALA A 35 2.62 7.36 -8.73
C ALA A 35 2.81 6.36 -9.86
N ASP A 36 3.11 6.86 -11.05
CA ASP A 36 3.48 6.06 -12.22
C ASP A 36 4.99 5.77 -12.20
N GLU A 37 5.42 4.67 -12.83
CA GLU A 37 6.84 4.28 -12.96
C GLU A 37 7.64 4.38 -11.65
N SER A 38 7.07 3.86 -10.56
CA SER A 38 7.61 4.05 -9.21
C SER A 38 7.89 2.73 -8.50
N LEU A 39 8.89 2.76 -7.61
CA LEU A 39 9.16 1.69 -6.65
C LEU A 39 9.24 2.33 -5.27
N THR A 40 8.24 2.07 -4.43
CA THR A 40 8.18 2.58 -3.06
C THR A 40 8.30 1.43 -2.08
N THR A 41 9.07 1.64 -1.02
CA THR A 41 9.37 0.59 -0.05
C THR A 41 9.20 1.10 1.37
N LEU A 42 8.78 0.21 2.27
CA LEU A 42 8.75 0.43 3.70
C LEU A 42 9.41 -0.77 4.38
N THR A 43 10.55 -0.52 5.01
CA THR A 43 11.35 -1.58 5.65
C THR A 43 11.48 -1.35 7.15
N ARG A 44 11.45 -2.44 7.92
CA ARG A 44 11.77 -2.41 9.34
C ARG A 44 12.56 -3.66 9.74
N ALA A 45 13.69 -3.45 10.40
CA ALA A 45 14.48 -4.53 10.99
C ALA A 45 13.93 -4.94 12.36
N PHE A 46 14.02 -6.23 12.65
CA PHE A 46 13.64 -6.84 13.94
C PHE A 46 14.76 -7.80 14.38
N ASP A 47 15.10 -7.77 15.67
CA ASP A 47 15.93 -8.81 16.26
C ASP A 47 15.05 -10.01 16.62
N LEU A 48 15.23 -11.11 15.89
CA LEU A 48 14.49 -12.36 16.08
C LEU A 48 15.39 -13.47 16.66
N SER A 49 16.62 -13.16 17.07
CA SER A 49 17.59 -14.16 17.55
C SER A 49 17.13 -14.93 18.80
N GLY A 50 16.18 -14.38 19.55
CA GLY A 50 15.62 -14.99 20.75
C GLY A 50 14.37 -15.86 20.53
N VAL A 51 13.92 -16.05 19.29
CA VAL A 51 12.71 -16.83 18.99
C VAL A 51 12.97 -17.89 17.91
N GLU A 52 12.31 -19.03 18.03
CA GLU A 52 12.35 -20.08 16.99
C GLU A 52 11.37 -19.80 15.84
N GLN A 53 10.31 -19.03 16.12
CA GLN A 53 9.27 -18.68 15.17
C GLN A 53 8.83 -17.24 15.36
N ALA A 54 8.61 -16.55 14.24
CA ALA A 54 8.00 -15.22 14.19
C ALA A 54 6.80 -15.24 13.23
N THR A 55 5.83 -14.36 13.46
CA THR A 55 4.65 -14.22 12.60
C THR A 55 4.42 -12.75 12.32
N LEU A 56 4.28 -12.41 11.04
CA LEU A 56 3.87 -11.08 10.60
C LEU A 56 2.35 -11.11 10.33
N THR A 57 1.61 -10.26 11.03
CA THR A 57 0.18 -10.03 10.79
C THR A 57 -0.03 -8.57 10.48
N TYR A 58 -0.76 -8.29 9.41
CA TYR A 58 -1.00 -6.94 8.91
C TYR A 58 -2.37 -6.86 8.25
N TRP A 59 -2.82 -5.63 8.09
CA TRP A 59 -3.93 -5.27 7.22
C TRP A 59 -3.37 -4.61 5.98
N ALA A 60 -3.86 -5.01 4.81
CA ALA A 60 -3.55 -4.37 3.55
C ALA A 60 -4.85 -3.95 2.87
N TRP A 61 -4.86 -2.73 2.34
CA TRP A 61 -5.87 -2.23 1.41
C TRP A 61 -5.13 -1.78 0.16
N TYR A 62 -5.60 -2.18 -1.01
CA TYR A 62 -4.97 -1.86 -2.28
C TYR A 62 -6.02 -1.74 -3.39
N ASP A 63 -5.74 -0.87 -4.34
CA ASP A 63 -6.49 -0.65 -5.58
C ASP A 63 -5.44 -0.19 -6.61
N ILE A 64 -4.86 -1.16 -7.31
CA ILE A 64 -3.67 -1.03 -8.18
C ILE A 64 -3.92 -1.74 -9.51
N GLU A 65 -3.22 -1.33 -10.58
CA GLU A 65 -3.53 -1.81 -11.94
C GLU A 65 -3.37 -3.33 -12.08
N PRO A 66 -4.46 -4.09 -12.36
CA PRO A 66 -4.42 -5.54 -12.42
C PRO A 66 -3.41 -6.06 -13.46
N GLY A 67 -2.47 -6.91 -13.02
CA GLY A 67 -1.50 -7.56 -13.89
C GLY A 67 -0.28 -6.72 -14.24
N TYR A 68 -0.30 -5.41 -13.97
CA TYR A 68 0.78 -4.46 -14.26
C TYR A 68 1.47 -3.98 -12.99
N ASP A 69 0.71 -3.54 -12.00
CA ASP A 69 1.22 -3.05 -10.72
C ASP A 69 1.15 -4.15 -9.66
N TYR A 70 2.20 -4.23 -8.85
CA TYR A 70 2.29 -5.20 -7.76
C TYR A 70 2.76 -4.57 -6.45
N ALA A 71 2.12 -4.96 -5.35
CA ALA A 71 2.66 -4.77 -4.02
C ALA A 71 3.10 -6.13 -3.44
N THR A 72 4.31 -6.20 -2.91
CA THR A 72 4.90 -7.44 -2.38
C THR A 72 5.20 -7.35 -0.90
N VAL A 73 5.25 -8.51 -0.26
CA VAL A 73 5.81 -8.67 1.08
C VAL A 73 7.08 -9.46 0.94
N GLU A 74 8.19 -8.89 1.40
CA GLU A 74 9.50 -9.48 1.26
C GLU A 74 10.20 -9.59 2.62
N VAL A 75 11.11 -10.56 2.74
CA VAL A 75 11.96 -10.75 3.90
C VAL A 75 13.43 -10.74 3.49
N SER A 76 14.29 -10.17 4.33
CA SER A 76 15.73 -10.25 4.20
C SER A 76 16.34 -10.78 5.50
N THR A 77 17.33 -11.67 5.36
CA THR A 77 18.11 -12.23 6.48
C THR A 77 19.58 -11.79 6.44
N ASP A 78 19.97 -10.96 5.47
CA ASP A 78 21.34 -10.50 5.24
C ASP A 78 21.47 -8.98 5.34
N GLY A 79 20.64 -8.35 6.17
CA GLY A 79 20.70 -6.90 6.41
C GLY A 79 20.14 -6.05 5.26
N GLY A 80 19.33 -6.64 4.38
CA GLY A 80 18.69 -5.96 3.27
C GLY A 80 19.44 -6.04 1.94
N GLU A 81 20.49 -6.85 1.84
CA GLU A 81 21.21 -7.06 0.58
C GLU A 81 20.40 -7.88 -0.42
N ARG A 82 19.66 -8.89 0.07
CA ARG A 82 18.74 -9.70 -0.73
C ARG A 82 17.38 -9.77 -0.05
N TRP A 83 16.36 -9.80 -0.90
CA TRP A 83 14.96 -9.88 -0.50
C TRP A 83 14.35 -11.12 -1.14
N GLN A 84 13.62 -11.89 -0.32
CA GLN A 84 12.82 -13.01 -0.76
C GLN A 84 11.35 -12.63 -0.65
N THR A 85 10.64 -12.70 -1.77
CA THR A 85 9.18 -12.52 -1.83
C THR A 85 8.48 -13.64 -1.08
N LEU A 86 7.52 -13.28 -0.23
CA LEU A 86 6.68 -14.19 0.52
C LEU A 86 5.33 -14.39 -0.18
N SER A 87 4.88 -15.65 -0.25
CA SER A 87 3.54 -15.97 -0.71
C SER A 87 2.50 -15.59 0.34
N THR A 88 1.48 -14.86 -0.09
CA THR A 88 0.37 -14.36 0.71
C THR A 88 -0.95 -14.86 0.13
N THR A 89 -1.97 -15.10 0.95
CA THR A 89 -3.22 -15.75 0.50
C THR A 89 -4.03 -14.94 -0.51
N ALA A 90 -3.84 -13.62 -0.57
CA ALA A 90 -4.56 -12.74 -1.49
C ALA A 90 -3.67 -12.24 -2.66
N GLY A 91 -2.44 -12.73 -2.76
CA GLY A 91 -1.58 -12.45 -3.91
C GLY A 91 -1.65 -13.54 -4.97
N THR A 92 -0.92 -13.34 -6.06
CA THR A 92 -0.83 -14.24 -7.21
C THR A 92 0.60 -14.30 -7.75
N ASP A 93 0.95 -15.41 -8.40
CA ASP A 93 2.16 -15.58 -9.22
C ASP A 93 1.92 -15.28 -10.70
N ALA A 94 0.68 -14.91 -11.09
CA ALA A 94 0.37 -14.55 -12.46
C ALA A 94 1.22 -13.36 -12.91
N ASP A 95 1.86 -13.50 -14.07
CA ASP A 95 2.72 -12.47 -14.64
C ASP A 95 2.42 -12.24 -16.13
N PRO A 96 1.23 -11.72 -16.46
CA PRO A 96 0.82 -11.53 -17.86
C PRO A 96 1.67 -10.50 -18.60
N HIS A 97 2.36 -9.60 -17.87
CA HIS A 97 3.06 -8.46 -18.43
C HIS A 97 4.56 -8.41 -18.10
N GLY A 98 5.11 -9.36 -17.34
CA GLY A 98 6.53 -9.39 -16.97
C GLY A 98 6.89 -8.49 -15.78
N ASN A 99 5.89 -8.04 -15.01
CA ASN A 99 6.03 -7.07 -13.93
C ASN A 99 5.90 -7.70 -12.54
N ASN A 100 5.45 -8.96 -12.44
CA ASN A 100 5.33 -9.62 -11.14
C ASN A 100 6.70 -10.15 -10.68
N PRO A 101 7.23 -9.71 -9.53
CA PRO A 101 8.52 -10.19 -8.99
C PRO A 101 8.42 -11.59 -8.34
N GLY A 102 7.43 -12.39 -8.75
CA GLY A 102 7.20 -13.78 -8.35
C GLY A 102 5.95 -13.99 -7.51
N TRP A 103 5.60 -13.07 -6.62
CA TRP A 103 4.33 -13.09 -5.90
C TRP A 103 3.92 -11.68 -5.47
N GLY A 104 2.69 -11.27 -5.75
CA GLY A 104 2.25 -9.94 -5.37
C GLY A 104 0.74 -9.78 -5.30
N TYR A 105 0.32 -8.75 -4.58
CA TYR A 105 -1.03 -8.21 -4.68
C TYR A 105 -1.15 -7.43 -5.97
N THR A 106 -2.26 -7.59 -6.67
CA THR A 106 -2.63 -6.77 -7.82
C THR A 106 -4.15 -6.63 -7.86
N GLY A 107 -4.68 -5.63 -8.56
CA GLY A 107 -6.12 -5.34 -8.56
C GLY A 107 -6.59 -4.70 -7.26
N ARG A 108 -7.74 -5.15 -6.73
CA ARG A 108 -8.41 -4.53 -5.60
C ARG A 108 -8.55 -5.46 -4.41
N SER A 109 -8.24 -4.98 -3.21
CA SER A 109 -8.41 -5.75 -1.98
C SER A 109 -9.90 -6.08 -1.76
N GLY A 110 -10.18 -7.35 -1.45
CA GLY A 110 -11.55 -7.84 -1.24
C GLY A 110 -12.15 -8.53 -2.47
N ASP A 111 -11.59 -8.31 -3.67
CA ASP A 111 -11.91 -9.12 -4.84
C ASP A 111 -11.16 -10.47 -4.76
N PRO A 112 -11.69 -11.54 -5.40
CA PRO A 112 -10.92 -12.77 -5.60
C PRO A 112 -9.62 -12.47 -6.36
N PRO A 113 -8.51 -13.16 -6.05
CA PRO A 113 -7.26 -13.04 -6.80
C PRO A 113 -7.41 -13.54 -8.25
#